data_AF-A0A5N7CTG5-F1
#
_entry.id   AF-A0A5N7CTG5-F1
#
_cell.length_a   1.000
_cell.length_b   1.000
_cell.length_c   1.000
_cell.angle_alpha   90.00
_cell.angle_beta   90.00
_cell.angle_gamma   90.00
#
_symmetry.space_group_name_H-M   'P 1'
#
loop_
_entity.id
_entity.type
_entity.pdbx_description
1 polymer ?
#
loop_
_entity_poly.entity_id
_entity_poly.type
_entity_poly.pdbx_seq_one_letter_code
_entity_poly.pdbx_strand_id
1 'polypeptide(L)'
;MEDLRRLWVEDGRQQMEVPLKRDKAKHYVFCKVKSVRGKIQIHRDQPISQSTLSRQLKTFGEIAGFKWSLFTHRFRYGGGTILNESGLVSDAKQNLIMKHADIRTFLNHYLPRRINTDMQALMRGLKPDSAMMRAVTRMGRWIDPRRPRELTDAQKATVEHDPELQKAIRKRDAFSKKLQRSQKKTSWKLDKLDKLKRGVTNTRNRLLYALRQRVREEFDEEQAVLDIERQLAGTAILDEEAKEQLQIEEQLQIEEQLLPQQIHLLGKLMTWPTSLSVEAEWQRRNEATEAVRLYCDVLEGGPRRGRRPKRTVPVKEPQKHSLPREEVIAPTESPPLTPSPSRHEIALQEAGEDIRTAAKPRACFQCYGNPAGCDNRRLKQYSRHTGLLRHFRAVHLDDRHCNYCNESVDNDMCWRRHTVDKHRLNVRYLDYPQDL
;
A
#
# COMPACT_ATOMS: atom_id res chain seq x y z
N MET A 1 -5.70 -5.58 26.00
CA MET A 1 -5.99 -7.04 26.12
C MET A 1 -5.44 -7.62 27.41
N GLU A 2 -4.29 -7.15 27.91
CA GLU A 2 -3.71 -7.65 29.17
C GLU A 2 -4.59 -7.39 30.38
N ASP A 3 -5.22 -6.22 30.48
CA ASP A 3 -6.12 -5.90 31.59
C ASP A 3 -7.26 -6.92 31.71
N LEU A 4 -7.84 -7.38 30.60
CA LEU A 4 -8.88 -8.41 30.58
C LEU A 4 -8.40 -9.76 31.12
N ARG A 5 -7.11 -10.06 31.01
CA ARG A 5 -6.52 -11.33 31.49
C ARG A 5 -6.18 -11.28 32.98
N ARG A 6 -6.12 -10.08 33.57
CA ARG A 6 -5.94 -9.87 35.03
C ARG A 6 -7.26 -9.84 35.78
N LEU A 7 -8.38 -9.99 35.07
CA LEU A 7 -9.70 -10.03 35.66
C LEU A 7 -9.96 -11.39 36.29
N TRP A 8 -10.54 -11.39 37.48
CA TRP A 8 -10.94 -12.58 38.21
C TRP A 8 -12.46 -12.57 38.39
N VAL A 9 -13.09 -13.74 38.44
CA VAL A 9 -14.49 -13.84 38.84
C VAL A 9 -14.54 -13.76 40.36
N GLU A 10 -15.29 -12.80 40.90
CA GLU A 10 -15.45 -12.64 42.35
C GLU A 10 -16.03 -13.88 43.01
N ASP A 11 -15.61 -14.15 44.26
CA ASP A 11 -16.09 -15.27 45.05
C ASP A 11 -17.63 -15.30 45.14
N GLY A 12 -18.20 -16.50 44.98
CA GLY A 12 -19.65 -16.71 44.95
C GLY A 12 -20.32 -16.44 43.60
N ARG A 13 -19.60 -15.95 42.59
CA ARG A 13 -20.10 -15.82 41.20
C ARG A 13 -19.55 -16.93 40.31
N GLN A 14 -20.37 -17.39 39.36
CA GLN A 14 -19.99 -18.42 38.38
C GLN A 14 -19.51 -17.81 37.05
N GLN A 15 -19.73 -16.52 36.84
CA GLN A 15 -19.33 -15.81 35.62
C GLN A 15 -19.15 -14.32 35.87
N MET A 16 -18.34 -13.68 35.04
CA MET A 16 -18.28 -12.24 34.90
C MET A 16 -18.43 -11.86 33.42
N GLU A 17 -19.51 -11.17 33.09
CA GLU A 17 -19.72 -10.69 31.73
C GLU A 17 -18.84 -9.49 31.44
N VAL A 18 -18.21 -9.45 30.26
CA VAL A 18 -17.46 -8.29 29.77
C VAL A 18 -18.42 -7.45 28.91
N PRO A 19 -18.96 -6.33 29.43
CA PRO A 19 -19.96 -5.58 28.70
C PRO A 19 -19.33 -4.85 27.51
N LEU A 20 -19.97 -4.98 26.35
CA LEU A 20 -19.71 -4.13 25.20
C LEU A 20 -20.41 -2.78 25.40
N LYS A 21 -19.70 -1.68 25.10
CA LYS A 21 -20.33 -0.35 25.11
C LYS A 21 -21.52 -0.34 24.14
N ARG A 22 -22.67 0.14 24.60
CA ARG A 22 -23.94 0.10 23.83
C ARG A 22 -23.85 0.80 22.48
N ASP A 23 -23.10 1.90 22.40
CA ASP A 23 -22.85 2.64 21.16
C ASP A 23 -22.00 1.86 20.15
N LYS A 24 -21.21 0.88 20.60
CA LYS A 24 -20.37 0.04 19.76
C LYS A 24 -21.05 -1.27 19.34
N ALA A 25 -22.14 -1.67 20.00
CA ALA A 25 -22.83 -2.93 19.71
C ALA A 25 -23.38 -3.01 18.27
N LYS A 26 -23.64 -1.86 17.63
CA LYS A 26 -24.13 -1.78 16.25
C LYS A 26 -23.01 -1.75 15.19
N HIS A 27 -21.74 -1.74 15.60
CA HIS A 27 -20.63 -1.68 14.66
C HIS A 27 -20.26 -3.06 14.13
N TYR A 28 -20.07 -3.15 12.82
CA TYR A 28 -19.45 -4.32 12.21
C TYR A 28 -17.96 -4.38 12.53
N VAL A 29 -17.49 -5.55 12.97
CA VAL A 29 -16.05 -5.84 13.17
C VAL A 29 -15.29 -5.64 11.85
N PHE A 30 -15.80 -6.20 10.76
CA PHE A 30 -15.31 -5.95 9.40
C PHE A 30 -16.23 -4.98 8.68
N CYS A 31 -15.99 -3.70 8.91
CA CYS A 31 -16.80 -2.62 8.35
C CYS A 31 -16.31 -2.18 6.97
N LYS A 32 -17.20 -1.49 6.25
CA LYS A 32 -16.92 -0.96 4.93
C LYS A 32 -15.98 0.23 5.01
N VAL A 33 -14.91 0.17 4.22
CA VAL A 33 -13.94 1.26 4.09
C VAL A 33 -13.94 1.78 2.66
N LYS A 34 -14.01 3.11 2.50
CA LYS A 34 -13.99 3.80 1.21
C LYS A 34 -12.92 4.87 1.20
N SER A 35 -12.22 5.01 0.08
CA SER A 35 -11.39 6.20 -0.18
C SER A 35 -12.22 7.18 -1.01
N VAL A 36 -12.49 8.36 -0.44
CA VAL A 36 -13.20 9.45 -1.12
C VAL A 36 -12.26 10.65 -1.15
N ARG A 37 -11.84 11.06 -2.35
CA ARG A 37 -10.86 12.15 -2.56
C ARG A 37 -9.55 11.94 -1.76
N GLY A 38 -9.08 10.69 -1.65
CA GLY A 38 -7.86 10.35 -0.91
C GLY A 38 -8.03 10.28 0.61
N LYS A 39 -9.20 10.66 1.16
CA LYS A 39 -9.52 10.48 2.58
C LYS A 39 -10.19 9.13 2.80
N ILE A 40 -9.71 8.38 3.78
CA ILE A 40 -10.29 7.10 4.18
C ILE A 40 -11.53 7.38 5.05
N GLN A 41 -12.66 6.81 4.65
CA GLN A 41 -13.93 6.86 5.37
C GLN A 41 -14.29 5.44 5.84
N ILE A 42 -14.52 5.29 7.15
CA ILE A 42 -14.87 4.03 7.79
C ILE A 42 -16.35 4.08 8.14
N HIS A 43 -17.15 3.25 7.47
CA HIS A 43 -18.60 3.13 7.69
C HIS A 43 -18.88 1.95 8.61
N ARG A 44 -18.82 2.18 9.93
CA ARG A 44 -18.93 1.13 10.95
C ARG A 44 -20.30 0.45 11.00
N ASP A 45 -21.31 1.13 10.50
CA ASP A 45 -22.71 0.69 10.35
C ASP A 45 -22.95 -0.17 9.09
N GLN A 46 -21.94 -0.35 8.24
CA GLN A 46 -22.07 -1.14 7.01
C GLN A 46 -21.01 -2.25 6.98
N PRO A 47 -21.38 -3.47 6.57
CA PRO A 47 -20.43 -4.56 6.45
C PRO A 47 -19.52 -4.37 5.23
N ILE A 48 -18.30 -4.89 5.32
CA ILE A 48 -17.44 -5.06 4.14
C ILE A 48 -18.13 -6.01 3.13
N SER A 49 -18.01 -5.72 1.83
CA SER A 49 -18.52 -6.65 0.81
C SER A 49 -17.62 -7.88 0.70
N GLN A 50 -18.21 -9.04 0.38
CA GLN A 50 -17.45 -10.27 0.14
C GLN A 50 -16.36 -10.08 -0.92
N SER A 51 -16.68 -9.37 -2.01
CA SER A 51 -15.71 -9.05 -3.07
C SER A 51 -14.53 -8.21 -2.58
N THR A 52 -14.77 -7.27 -1.67
CA THR A 52 -13.72 -6.42 -1.10
C THR A 52 -12.85 -7.23 -0.15
N LEU A 53 -13.44 -8.04 0.72
CA LEU A 53 -12.70 -8.91 1.64
C LEU A 53 -11.84 -9.93 0.87
N SER A 54 -12.39 -10.59 -0.14
CA SER A 54 -11.65 -11.54 -0.98
C SER A 54 -10.47 -10.88 -1.69
N ARG A 55 -10.65 -9.67 -2.21
CA ARG A 55 -9.57 -8.90 -2.83
C ARG A 55 -8.48 -8.53 -1.82
N GLN A 56 -8.87 -8.03 -0.64
CA GLN A 56 -7.92 -7.67 0.42
C GLN A 56 -7.12 -8.88 0.91
N LEU A 57 -7.77 -10.04 1.10
CA LEU A 57 -7.07 -11.29 1.47
C LEU A 57 -6.10 -11.74 0.40
N LYS A 58 -6.47 -11.64 -0.88
CA LYS A 58 -5.55 -11.94 -1.98
C LYS A 58 -4.33 -11.01 -1.94
N THR A 59 -4.54 -9.71 -1.80
CA THR A 59 -3.47 -8.72 -1.67
C THR A 59 -2.58 -8.98 -0.46
N PHE A 60 -3.17 -9.29 0.69
CA PHE A 60 -2.41 -9.66 1.89
C PHE A 60 -1.56 -10.91 1.66
N GLY A 61 -2.12 -11.95 1.04
CA GLY A 61 -1.37 -13.16 0.70
C GLY A 61 -0.18 -12.87 -0.22
N GLU A 62 -0.35 -11.96 -1.19
CA GLU A 62 0.73 -11.51 -2.06
C GLU A 62 1.80 -10.68 -1.32
N ILE A 63 1.39 -9.81 -0.39
CA ILE A 63 2.31 -9.02 0.44
C ILE A 63 3.12 -9.91 1.38
N ALA A 64 2.47 -10.93 1.95
CA ALA A 64 3.11 -11.90 2.83
C ALA A 64 3.89 -12.98 2.08
N GLY A 65 4.04 -12.91 0.75
CA GLY A 65 4.86 -13.86 0.00
C GLY A 65 4.26 -15.26 -0.15
N PHE A 66 2.95 -15.45 0.03
CA PHE A 66 2.35 -16.77 -0.18
C PHE A 66 2.41 -17.20 -1.66
N LYS A 67 2.87 -18.43 -1.92
CA LYS A 67 2.80 -19.08 -3.23
C LYS A 67 1.37 -19.12 -3.80
N TRP A 68 0.39 -19.46 -2.97
CA TRP A 68 -1.03 -19.55 -3.39
C TRP A 68 -1.89 -18.41 -2.85
N SER A 69 -2.89 -18.00 -3.64
CA SER A 69 -3.83 -16.96 -3.25
C SER A 69 -4.55 -17.28 -1.94
N LEU A 70 -4.51 -16.36 -0.99
CA LEU A 70 -5.23 -16.45 0.28
C LEU A 70 -6.70 -16.03 0.12
N PHE A 71 -7.61 -16.81 0.70
CA PHE A 71 -9.05 -16.52 0.71
C PHE A 71 -9.69 -17.10 1.99
N THR A 72 -10.89 -16.63 2.32
CA THR A 72 -11.57 -16.93 3.60
C THR A 72 -11.68 -18.42 3.91
N HIS A 73 -12.01 -19.23 2.92
CA HIS A 73 -12.23 -20.66 3.11
C HIS A 73 -10.92 -21.43 3.42
N ARG A 74 -9.74 -20.88 3.08
CA ARG A 74 -8.45 -21.50 3.49
C ARG A 74 -8.25 -21.60 4.99
N PHE A 75 -8.75 -20.63 5.76
CA PHE A 75 -8.68 -20.67 7.22
C PHE A 75 -9.48 -21.83 7.80
N ARG A 76 -10.53 -22.28 7.09
CA ARG A 76 -11.37 -23.41 7.51
C ARG A 76 -10.70 -24.76 7.27
N TYR A 77 -9.82 -24.87 6.28
CA TYR A 77 -9.01 -26.09 6.11
C TYR A 77 -8.14 -26.32 7.33
N GLY A 78 -7.29 -25.34 7.69
CA GLY A 78 -6.42 -25.47 8.86
C GLY A 78 -7.19 -25.65 10.16
N GLY A 79 -8.24 -24.86 10.38
CA GLY A 79 -9.09 -25.02 11.57
C GLY A 79 -9.77 -26.39 11.64
N GLY A 80 -10.34 -26.86 10.54
CA GLY A 80 -10.97 -28.17 10.46
C GLY A 80 -10.02 -29.33 10.74
N THR A 81 -8.79 -29.25 10.22
CA THR A 81 -7.71 -30.21 10.50
C THR A 81 -7.35 -30.24 11.98
N ILE A 82 -7.18 -29.07 12.61
CA ILE A 82 -6.87 -28.98 14.05
C ILE A 82 -7.99 -29.61 14.89
N LEU A 83 -9.26 -29.35 14.55
CA LEU A 83 -10.39 -29.97 15.24
C LEU A 83 -10.34 -31.49 15.11
N ASN A 84 -10.17 -32.00 13.88
CA ASN A 84 -10.13 -33.43 13.56
C ASN A 84 -9.02 -34.18 14.32
N GLU A 85 -7.81 -33.61 14.32
CA GLU A 85 -6.61 -34.27 14.85
C GLU A 85 -6.42 -34.08 16.35
N SER A 86 -7.18 -33.18 16.98
CA SER A 86 -7.03 -32.89 18.41
C SER A 86 -7.35 -34.09 19.31
N GLY A 87 -8.21 -35.01 18.87
CA GLY A 87 -8.82 -36.03 19.72
C GLY A 87 -9.78 -35.47 20.79
N LEU A 88 -9.91 -34.14 20.90
CA LEU A 88 -10.75 -33.46 21.88
C LEU A 88 -12.13 -33.10 21.33
N VAL A 89 -12.29 -33.14 20.01
CA VAL A 89 -13.51 -32.73 19.30
C VAL A 89 -14.05 -33.92 18.53
N SER A 90 -15.24 -34.39 18.90
CA SER A 90 -15.92 -35.46 18.16
C SER A 90 -16.39 -34.97 16.79
N ASP A 91 -16.59 -35.89 15.85
CA ASP A 91 -17.10 -35.60 14.50
C ASP A 91 -18.40 -34.77 14.52
N ALA A 92 -19.31 -35.06 15.46
CA ALA A 92 -20.54 -34.30 15.64
C ALA A 92 -20.27 -32.84 16.04
N LYS A 93 -19.35 -32.59 16.98
CA LYS A 93 -18.95 -31.23 17.39
C LYS A 93 -18.19 -30.52 16.27
N GLN A 94 -17.32 -31.23 15.57
CA GLN A 94 -16.60 -30.70 14.41
C GLN A 94 -17.58 -30.24 13.32
N ASN A 95 -18.54 -31.08 12.96
CA ASN A 95 -19.57 -30.76 11.97
C ASN A 95 -20.47 -29.61 12.45
N LEU A 96 -20.81 -29.52 13.74
CA LEU A 96 -21.53 -28.37 14.29
C LEU A 96 -20.73 -27.07 14.15
N ILE A 97 -19.45 -27.06 14.55
CA ILE A 97 -18.55 -25.90 14.46
C ILE A 97 -18.37 -25.48 12.99
N MET A 98 -18.22 -26.45 12.11
CA MET A 98 -18.06 -26.21 10.68
C MET A 98 -19.40 -26.01 9.96
N LYS A 99 -20.55 -26.11 10.63
CA LYS A 99 -21.88 -26.10 9.99
C LYS A 99 -21.97 -27.06 8.80
N HIS A 100 -21.50 -28.30 8.96
CA HIS A 100 -21.70 -29.37 8.01
C HIS A 100 -22.86 -30.26 8.49
N ALA A 101 -23.74 -30.64 7.56
CA ALA A 101 -24.80 -31.59 7.85
C ALA A 101 -24.28 -33.05 7.86
N ASP A 102 -23.21 -33.32 7.12
CA ASP A 102 -22.63 -34.65 6.92
C ASP A 102 -21.09 -34.56 6.97
N ILE A 103 -20.46 -35.54 7.63
CA ILE A 103 -19.00 -35.70 7.69
C ILE A 103 -18.37 -35.84 6.30
N ARG A 104 -19.10 -36.37 5.30
CA ARG A 104 -18.64 -36.46 3.91
C ARG A 104 -18.23 -35.10 3.34
N THR A 105 -18.87 -34.01 3.77
CA THR A 105 -18.45 -32.66 3.37
C THR A 105 -17.04 -32.35 3.86
N PHE A 106 -16.71 -32.74 5.10
CA PHE A 106 -15.36 -32.58 5.64
C PHE A 106 -14.36 -33.46 4.88
N LEU A 107 -14.65 -34.76 4.73
CA LEU A 107 -13.77 -35.71 4.06
C LEU A 107 -13.44 -35.32 2.61
N ASN A 108 -14.44 -34.86 1.85
CA ASN A 108 -14.27 -34.55 0.43
C ASN A 108 -13.60 -33.20 0.18
N HIS A 109 -13.82 -32.21 1.06
CA HIS A 109 -13.44 -30.83 0.78
C HIS A 109 -12.45 -30.21 1.77
N TYR A 110 -12.38 -30.69 3.01
CA TYR A 110 -11.60 -30.05 4.07
C TYR A 110 -10.45 -30.89 4.61
N LEU A 111 -10.55 -32.23 4.54
CA LEU A 111 -9.47 -33.11 4.93
C LEU A 111 -8.24 -32.86 4.04
N PRO A 112 -7.08 -32.48 4.61
CA PRO A 112 -5.88 -32.27 3.82
C PRO A 112 -5.47 -33.54 3.10
N ARG A 113 -5.15 -33.43 1.80
CA ARG A 113 -4.58 -34.55 1.03
C ARG A 113 -3.11 -34.83 1.34
N ARG A 114 -2.45 -33.93 2.07
CA ARG A 114 -1.09 -34.15 2.56
C ARG A 114 -1.19 -34.81 3.92
N ILE A 115 -0.64 -36.01 4.02
CA ILE A 115 -0.51 -36.72 5.29
C ILE A 115 0.49 -35.94 6.14
N ASN A 116 -0.01 -35.37 7.24
CA ASN A 116 0.73 -34.63 8.25
C ASN A 116 0.99 -35.48 9.50
N THR A 117 0.98 -36.80 9.34
CA THR A 117 1.37 -37.77 10.34
C THR A 117 2.81 -38.21 10.08
N ASP A 118 3.61 -38.32 11.14
CA ASP A 118 4.97 -38.84 11.05
C ASP A 118 4.92 -40.37 10.84
N MET A 119 4.78 -40.76 9.57
CA MET A 119 4.65 -42.16 9.18
C MET A 119 5.89 -42.98 9.53
N GLN A 120 7.08 -42.36 9.53
CA GLN A 120 8.31 -43.08 9.84
C GLN A 120 8.37 -43.44 11.33
N ALA A 121 8.10 -42.47 12.21
CA ALA A 121 8.03 -42.73 13.65
C ALA A 121 6.92 -43.75 13.95
N LEU A 122 5.74 -43.58 13.34
CA LEU A 122 4.61 -44.49 13.51
C LEU A 122 4.96 -45.94 13.13
N MET A 123 5.52 -46.16 11.94
CA MET A 123 5.89 -47.51 11.46
C MET A 123 7.00 -48.16 12.31
N ARG A 124 7.80 -47.35 13.01
CA ARG A 124 8.85 -47.82 13.93
C ARG A 124 8.36 -47.99 15.38
N GLY A 125 7.08 -47.75 15.66
CA GLY A 125 6.53 -47.77 17.02
C GLY A 125 7.05 -46.64 17.91
N LEU A 126 7.60 -45.57 17.32
CA LEU A 126 8.07 -44.38 18.02
C LEU A 126 6.96 -43.34 18.13
N LYS A 127 7.10 -42.42 19.09
CA LYS A 127 6.18 -41.29 19.25
C LYS A 127 6.30 -40.33 18.04
N PRO A 128 5.21 -40.08 17.28
CA PRO A 128 5.22 -39.14 16.17
C PRO A 128 5.58 -37.70 16.58
N ASP A 129 6.44 -37.03 15.81
CA ASP A 129 6.69 -35.60 16.00
C ASP A 129 5.61 -34.74 15.31
N SER A 130 4.47 -34.62 15.99
CA SER A 130 3.34 -33.82 15.51
C SER A 130 3.68 -32.32 15.33
N ALA A 131 4.66 -31.79 16.07
CA ALA A 131 5.05 -30.39 15.98
C ALA A 131 5.84 -30.14 14.69
N MET A 132 6.84 -30.98 14.42
CA MET A 132 7.60 -30.95 13.16
C MET A 132 6.67 -31.18 11.97
N MET A 133 5.83 -32.21 12.02
CA MET A 133 4.92 -32.51 10.90
C MET A 133 3.97 -31.34 10.62
N ARG A 134 3.43 -30.69 11.65
CA ARG A 134 2.61 -29.49 11.49
C ARG A 134 3.42 -28.34 10.87
N ALA A 135 4.67 -28.15 11.29
CA ALA A 135 5.55 -27.12 10.75
C ALA A 135 5.80 -27.30 9.23
N VAL A 136 6.08 -28.52 8.79
CA VAL A 136 6.40 -28.83 7.38
C VAL A 136 5.16 -29.03 6.49
N THR A 137 3.96 -29.21 7.06
CA THR A 137 2.72 -29.43 6.27
C THR A 137 1.80 -28.22 6.21
N ARG A 138 1.99 -27.20 7.05
CA ARG A 138 1.18 -25.97 7.05
C ARG A 138 1.36 -25.12 5.79
N MET A 139 0.32 -24.38 5.42
CA MET A 139 0.36 -23.48 4.26
C MET A 139 1.46 -22.41 4.38
N GLY A 140 1.74 -21.93 5.59
CA GLY A 140 2.74 -20.89 5.84
C GLY A 140 4.19 -21.28 5.52
N ARG A 141 4.50 -22.55 5.22
CA ARG A 141 5.84 -22.96 4.79
C ARG A 141 6.25 -22.40 3.41
N TRP A 142 5.27 -21.95 2.63
CA TRP A 142 5.49 -21.37 1.30
C TRP A 142 5.57 -19.85 1.32
N ILE A 143 5.66 -19.25 2.51
CA ILE A 143 5.87 -17.82 2.66
C ILE A 143 7.33 -17.55 2.30
N ASP A 144 7.54 -16.81 1.22
CA ASP A 144 8.86 -16.30 0.84
C ASP A 144 8.75 -14.78 0.61
N PRO A 145 9.33 -13.95 1.50
CA PRO A 145 9.32 -12.49 1.35
C PRO A 145 10.00 -11.98 0.07
N ARG A 146 10.90 -12.77 -0.54
CA ARG A 146 11.61 -12.42 -1.79
C ARG A 146 10.71 -12.58 -3.02
N ARG A 147 9.59 -13.30 -2.89
CA ARG A 147 8.68 -13.62 -4.00
C ARG A 147 8.16 -12.34 -4.68
N PRO A 148 8.36 -12.17 -6.01
CA PRO A 148 8.06 -10.93 -6.71
C PRO A 148 6.62 -10.43 -6.51
N ARG A 149 6.49 -9.22 -5.96
CA ARG A 149 5.19 -8.55 -5.78
C ARG A 149 4.79 -7.73 -7.00
N GLU A 150 5.69 -6.93 -7.54
CA GLU A 150 5.42 -6.04 -8.67
C GLU A 150 6.36 -6.35 -9.83
N LEU A 151 5.96 -5.98 -11.04
CA LEU A 151 6.86 -6.02 -12.19
C LEU A 151 7.85 -4.86 -12.12
N THR A 152 9.09 -5.11 -12.49
CA THR A 152 10.10 -4.06 -12.69
C THR A 152 9.69 -3.16 -13.86
N ASP A 153 10.25 -1.95 -13.92
CA ASP A 153 9.94 -1.04 -15.03
C ASP A 153 10.44 -1.59 -16.38
N ALA A 154 11.54 -2.35 -16.37
CA ALA A 154 12.02 -3.09 -17.54
C ALA A 154 11.00 -4.14 -18.01
N GLN A 155 10.46 -4.94 -17.07
CA GLN A 155 9.41 -5.92 -17.38
C GLN A 155 8.11 -5.26 -17.86
N LYS A 156 7.72 -4.11 -17.29
CA LYS A 156 6.57 -3.36 -17.79
C LYS A 156 6.81 -2.84 -19.21
N ALA A 157 8.03 -2.41 -19.51
CA ALA A 157 8.40 -1.93 -20.85
C ALA A 157 8.29 -3.02 -21.91
N THR A 158 8.60 -4.29 -21.60
CA THR A 158 8.44 -5.39 -22.57
C THR A 158 6.99 -5.55 -23.01
N VAL A 159 6.02 -5.36 -22.10
CA VAL A 159 4.58 -5.41 -22.43
C VAL A 159 4.17 -4.29 -23.38
N GLU A 160 4.78 -3.11 -23.30
CA GLU A 160 4.48 -2.02 -24.23
C GLU A 160 4.87 -2.38 -25.67
N HIS A 161 5.81 -3.30 -25.88
CA HIS A 161 6.21 -3.77 -27.21
C HIS A 161 5.42 -4.99 -27.70
N ASP A 162 4.47 -5.51 -26.90
CA ASP A 162 3.69 -6.68 -27.26
C ASP A 162 2.87 -6.46 -28.55
N PRO A 163 2.91 -7.41 -29.53
CA PRO A 163 2.20 -7.26 -30.80
C PRO A 163 0.69 -7.04 -30.66
N GLU A 164 0.06 -7.66 -29.67
CA GLU A 164 -1.38 -7.52 -29.42
C GLU A 164 -1.72 -6.12 -28.90
N LEU A 165 -0.94 -5.62 -27.95
CA LEU A 165 -1.11 -4.27 -27.43
C LEU A 165 -0.84 -3.23 -28.52
N GLN A 166 0.21 -3.42 -29.32
CA GLN A 166 0.54 -2.55 -30.45
C GLN A 166 -0.58 -2.55 -31.50
N LYS A 167 -1.18 -3.69 -31.80
CA LYS A 167 -2.35 -3.77 -32.69
C LYS A 167 -3.54 -2.99 -32.15
N ALA A 168 -3.81 -3.09 -30.85
CA ALA A 168 -4.89 -2.32 -30.19
C ALA A 168 -4.63 -0.81 -30.23
N ILE A 169 -3.40 -0.38 -29.94
CA ILE A 169 -2.91 1.00 -30.02
C ILE A 169 -3.09 1.54 -31.44
N ARG A 170 -2.58 0.84 -32.45
CA ARG A 170 -2.71 1.23 -33.87
C ARG A 170 -4.17 1.38 -34.29
N LYS A 171 -5.04 0.45 -33.88
CA LYS A 171 -6.48 0.50 -34.18
C LYS A 171 -7.15 1.74 -33.58
N ARG A 172 -6.83 2.05 -32.31
CA ARG A 172 -7.31 3.28 -31.64
C ARG A 172 -6.79 4.54 -32.35
N ASP A 173 -5.50 4.59 -32.68
CA ASP A 173 -4.87 5.79 -33.24
C ASP A 173 -5.34 6.07 -34.67
N ALA A 174 -5.46 5.02 -35.49
CA ALA A 174 -6.04 5.13 -36.82
C ALA A 174 -7.48 5.63 -36.76
N PHE A 175 -8.29 5.13 -35.83
CA PHE A 175 -9.66 5.59 -35.64
C PHE A 175 -9.73 7.03 -35.12
N SER A 176 -8.85 7.41 -34.18
CA SER A 176 -8.73 8.77 -33.68
C SER A 176 -8.38 9.77 -34.78
N LYS A 177 -7.41 9.43 -35.66
CA LYS A 177 -7.05 10.25 -36.83
C LYS A 177 -8.22 10.39 -37.81
N LYS A 178 -8.94 9.30 -38.11
CA LYS A 178 -10.14 9.34 -38.96
C LYS A 178 -11.23 10.24 -38.36
N LEU A 179 -11.41 10.20 -37.04
CA LEU A 179 -12.39 11.04 -36.35
C LEU A 179 -12.02 12.52 -36.37
N GLN A 180 -10.74 12.85 -36.22
CA GLN A 180 -10.24 14.24 -36.31
C GLN A 180 -10.48 14.85 -37.69
N ARG A 181 -10.36 14.06 -38.77
CA ARG A 181 -10.62 14.50 -40.15
C ARG A 181 -12.10 14.58 -40.52
N SER A 182 -13.00 14.06 -39.68
CA SER A 182 -14.43 14.03 -39.97
C SER A 182 -15.12 15.31 -39.49
N GLN A 183 -15.80 16.01 -40.39
CA GLN A 183 -16.56 17.23 -40.05
C GLN A 183 -17.72 16.99 -39.07
N LYS A 184 -18.33 15.79 -39.08
CA LYS A 184 -19.44 15.42 -38.16
C LYS A 184 -18.99 14.37 -37.13
N LYS A 185 -18.93 14.79 -35.87
CA LYS A 185 -18.66 13.94 -34.70
C LYS A 185 -19.97 13.41 -34.11
N THR A 186 -20.45 12.29 -34.63
CA THR A 186 -21.64 11.61 -34.10
C THR A 186 -21.34 10.97 -32.74
N SER A 187 -22.34 10.92 -31.85
CA SER A 187 -22.26 10.23 -30.54
C SER A 187 -21.70 8.80 -30.67
N TRP A 188 -22.17 8.02 -31.65
CA TRP A 188 -21.67 6.68 -31.92
C TRP A 188 -20.16 6.61 -32.21
N LYS A 189 -19.60 7.60 -32.91
CA LYS A 189 -18.15 7.63 -33.20
C LYS A 189 -17.34 7.93 -31.94
N LEU A 190 -17.86 8.77 -31.05
CA LEU A 190 -17.22 9.07 -29.77
C LEU A 190 -17.25 7.85 -28.83
N ASP A 191 -18.38 7.16 -28.73
CA ASP A 191 -18.50 5.90 -27.98
C ASP A 191 -17.55 4.82 -28.52
N LYS A 192 -17.44 4.70 -29.85
CA LYS A 192 -16.50 3.78 -30.48
C LYS A 192 -15.04 4.10 -30.16
N LEU A 193 -14.64 5.38 -30.14
CA LEU A 193 -13.29 5.78 -29.72
C LEU A 193 -13.04 5.42 -28.25
N ASP A 194 -14.03 5.64 -27.39
CA ASP A 194 -13.92 5.31 -25.97
C ASP A 194 -13.81 3.79 -25.73
N LYS A 195 -14.59 2.98 -26.46
CA LYS A 195 -14.43 1.52 -26.49
C LYS A 195 -13.04 1.08 -26.93
N LEU A 196 -12.44 1.73 -27.93
CA LEU A 196 -11.07 1.45 -28.35
C LEU A 196 -10.03 1.84 -27.29
N LYS A 197 -10.22 2.98 -26.60
CA LYS A 197 -9.37 3.37 -25.47
C LYS A 197 -9.45 2.35 -24.33
N ARG A 198 -10.66 1.93 -23.96
CA ARG A 198 -10.89 0.86 -22.98
C ARG A 198 -10.25 -0.45 -23.42
N GLY A 199 -10.36 -0.81 -24.70
CA GLY A 199 -9.71 -1.97 -25.29
C GLY A 199 -8.20 -1.96 -25.06
N VAL A 200 -7.53 -0.85 -25.37
CA VAL A 200 -6.08 -0.69 -25.12
C VAL A 200 -5.74 -0.86 -23.64
N THR A 201 -6.48 -0.22 -22.74
CA THR A 201 -6.25 -0.34 -21.29
C THR A 201 -6.46 -1.78 -20.79
N ASN A 202 -7.52 -2.44 -21.25
CA ASN A 202 -7.83 -3.81 -20.86
C ASN A 202 -6.78 -4.80 -21.37
N THR A 203 -6.35 -4.69 -22.63
CA THR A 203 -5.28 -5.51 -23.21
C THR A 203 -3.98 -5.30 -22.43
N ARG A 204 -3.57 -4.05 -22.19
CA ARG A 204 -2.37 -3.74 -21.40
C ARG A 204 -2.43 -4.38 -20.03
N ASN A 205 -3.53 -4.18 -19.30
CA ASN A 205 -3.69 -4.73 -17.96
C ASN A 205 -3.62 -6.26 -17.99
N ARG A 206 -4.32 -6.92 -18.92
CA ARG A 206 -4.30 -8.38 -19.05
C ARG A 206 -2.89 -8.91 -19.29
N LEU A 207 -2.12 -8.27 -20.19
CA LEU A 207 -0.74 -8.66 -20.47
C LEU A 207 0.18 -8.45 -19.25
N LEU A 208 0.03 -7.33 -18.53
CA LEU A 208 0.76 -7.10 -17.28
C LEU A 208 0.41 -8.14 -16.21
N TYR A 209 -0.86 -8.52 -16.08
CA TYR A 209 -1.27 -9.59 -15.16
C TYR A 209 -0.66 -10.95 -15.55
N ALA A 210 -0.68 -11.28 -16.84
CA ALA A 210 -0.09 -12.52 -17.35
C ALA A 210 1.43 -12.55 -17.14
N LEU A 211 2.13 -11.44 -17.42
CA LEU A 211 3.58 -11.35 -17.18
C LEU A 211 3.91 -11.47 -15.69
N ARG A 212 3.18 -10.79 -14.81
CA ARG A 212 3.36 -10.91 -13.36
C ARG A 212 3.16 -12.34 -12.87
N GLN A 213 2.19 -13.06 -13.45
CA GLN A 213 1.95 -14.46 -13.10
C GLN A 213 3.12 -15.34 -13.54
N ARG A 214 3.64 -15.17 -14.77
CA ARG A 214 4.81 -15.91 -15.26
C ARG A 214 6.06 -15.66 -14.43
N VAL A 215 6.40 -14.40 -14.15
CA VAL A 215 7.56 -14.03 -13.31
C VAL A 215 7.49 -14.70 -11.93
N ARG A 216 6.28 -14.86 -11.38
CA ARG A 216 6.09 -15.55 -10.11
C ARG A 216 6.20 -17.06 -10.23
N GLU A 217 5.71 -17.63 -11.31
CA GLU A 217 5.84 -19.07 -11.59
C GLU A 217 7.30 -19.45 -11.81
N GLU A 218 8.04 -18.68 -12.61
CA GLU A 218 9.49 -18.80 -12.80
C GLU A 218 10.23 -18.73 -11.45
N PHE A 219 9.94 -17.72 -10.63
CA PHE A 219 10.51 -17.65 -9.27
C PHE A 219 10.15 -18.88 -8.41
N ASP A 220 8.89 -19.30 -8.42
CA ASP A 220 8.40 -20.41 -7.61
C ASP A 220 9.00 -21.78 -8.03
N GLU A 221 9.58 -21.86 -9.24
CA GLU A 221 10.26 -23.03 -9.82
C GLU A 221 11.79 -22.96 -9.63
N GLU A 222 12.40 -21.82 -9.95
CA GLU A 222 13.85 -21.66 -10.02
C GLU A 222 14.48 -21.34 -8.66
N GLN A 223 13.81 -20.56 -7.80
CA GLN A 223 14.42 -20.07 -6.55
C GLN A 223 14.86 -21.22 -5.63
N ALA A 224 14.07 -22.30 -5.59
CA ALA A 224 14.43 -23.48 -4.81
C ALA A 224 15.70 -24.16 -5.32
N VAL A 225 15.90 -24.20 -6.65
CA VAL A 225 17.10 -24.78 -7.26
C VAL A 225 18.31 -23.93 -6.92
N LEU A 226 18.21 -22.60 -7.07
CA LEU A 226 19.27 -21.66 -6.71
C LEU A 226 19.67 -21.77 -5.23
N ASP A 227 18.69 -21.87 -4.34
CA ASP A 227 18.92 -22.02 -2.89
C ASP A 227 19.60 -23.38 -2.59
N ILE A 228 19.23 -24.46 -3.28
CA ILE A 228 19.87 -25.79 -3.14
C ILE A 228 21.30 -25.79 -3.68
N GLU A 229 21.53 -25.25 -4.88
CA GLU A 229 22.86 -25.17 -5.49
C GLU A 229 23.82 -24.35 -4.60
N ARG A 230 23.34 -23.22 -4.05
CA ARG A 230 24.09 -22.43 -3.07
C ARG A 230 24.42 -23.24 -1.81
N GLN A 231 23.52 -24.11 -1.35
CA GLN A 231 23.79 -24.98 -0.21
C GLN A 231 24.84 -26.05 -0.52
N LEU A 232 24.71 -26.72 -1.66
CA LEU A 232 25.62 -27.78 -2.09
C LEU A 232 27.02 -27.25 -2.42
N ALA A 233 27.13 -26.01 -2.90
CA ALA A 233 28.41 -25.33 -3.15
C ALA A 233 29.20 -25.00 -1.87
N GLY A 234 28.71 -25.35 -0.68
CA GLY A 234 29.36 -25.07 0.60
C GLY A 234 29.19 -23.61 1.06
N THR A 235 28.67 -22.73 0.20
CA THR A 235 28.33 -21.34 0.51
C THR A 235 27.10 -21.17 1.42
N ALA A 236 26.52 -22.24 1.98
CA ALA A 236 25.50 -22.14 3.02
C ALA A 236 26.02 -22.51 4.43
N ILE A 237 27.20 -23.14 4.54
CA ILE A 237 27.94 -23.21 5.81
C ILE A 237 28.78 -21.94 5.86
N LEU A 238 28.09 -20.82 6.01
CA LEU A 238 28.70 -19.52 6.14
C LEU A 238 29.19 -19.37 7.58
N ASP A 239 30.38 -18.80 7.76
CA ASP A 239 30.72 -18.17 9.03
C ASP A 239 29.67 -17.11 9.38
N GLU A 240 29.65 -16.66 10.64
CA GLU A 240 28.63 -15.70 11.09
C GLU A 240 28.64 -14.41 10.24
N GLU A 241 29.79 -14.01 9.72
CA GLU A 241 29.95 -12.81 8.89
C GLU A 241 29.27 -12.95 7.51
N ALA A 242 29.40 -14.09 6.84
CA ALA A 242 28.74 -14.30 5.56
C ALA A 242 27.23 -14.61 5.73
N LYS A 243 26.79 -15.15 6.87
CA LYS A 243 25.36 -15.21 7.23
C LYS A 243 24.77 -13.81 7.40
N GLU A 244 25.49 -12.92 8.08
CA GLU A 244 25.08 -11.52 8.25
C GLU A 244 24.98 -10.80 6.90
N GLN A 245 25.94 -11.00 5.99
CA GLN A 245 25.90 -10.40 4.65
C GLN A 245 24.70 -10.88 3.84
N LEU A 246 24.39 -12.18 3.84
CA LEU A 246 23.19 -12.69 3.16
C LEU A 246 21.89 -12.17 3.79
N GLN A 247 21.83 -12.09 5.13
CA GLN A 247 20.67 -11.51 5.82
C GLN A 247 20.52 -10.04 5.46
N ILE A 248 21.61 -9.29 5.34
CA ILE A 248 21.60 -7.89 4.89
C ILE A 248 21.09 -7.79 3.45
N GLU A 249 21.58 -8.63 2.53
CA GLU A 249 21.11 -8.63 1.14
C GLU A 249 19.63 -8.99 1.01
N GLU A 250 19.17 -10.01 1.74
CA GLU A 250 17.77 -10.41 1.78
C GLU A 250 16.90 -9.30 2.40
N GLN A 251 17.35 -8.72 3.51
CA GLN A 251 16.67 -7.60 4.16
C GLN A 251 16.57 -6.38 3.23
N LEU A 252 17.63 -6.06 2.50
CA LEU A 252 17.63 -4.99 1.49
C LEU A 252 16.62 -5.26 0.38
N GLN A 253 16.54 -6.49 -0.13
CA GLN A 253 15.54 -6.87 -1.14
C GLN A 253 14.11 -6.74 -0.59
N ILE A 254 13.89 -7.12 0.67
CA ILE A 254 12.58 -7.00 1.33
C ILE A 254 12.22 -5.52 1.54
N GLU A 255 13.17 -4.69 1.98
CA GLU A 255 12.98 -3.24 2.18
C GLU A 255 12.75 -2.46 0.89
N GLU A 256 13.28 -2.95 -0.24
CA GLU A 256 12.94 -2.42 -1.57
C GLU A 256 11.46 -2.67 -1.91
N GLN A 257 10.87 -3.76 -1.42
CA GLN A 257 9.50 -4.17 -1.75
C GLN A 257 8.44 -3.78 -0.71
N LEU A 258 8.83 -3.62 0.56
CA LEU A 258 7.91 -3.40 1.69
C LEU A 258 8.25 -2.15 2.51
N LEU A 259 7.22 -1.53 3.07
CA LEU A 259 7.40 -0.51 4.11
C LEU A 259 8.02 -1.15 5.37
N PRO A 260 8.88 -0.46 6.13
CA PRO A 260 9.34 -0.95 7.43
C PRO A 260 8.19 -1.36 8.36
N GLN A 261 7.08 -0.61 8.32
CA GLN A 261 5.87 -0.93 9.07
C GLN A 261 5.19 -2.23 8.58
N GLN A 262 5.26 -2.54 7.28
CA GLN A 262 4.78 -3.81 6.73
C GLN A 262 5.68 -4.98 7.16
N ILE A 263 7.00 -4.79 7.13
CA ILE A 263 7.96 -5.80 7.59
C ILE A 263 7.71 -6.12 9.07
N HIS A 264 7.58 -5.09 9.92
CA HIS A 264 7.25 -5.27 11.33
C HIS A 264 5.91 -5.99 11.52
N LEU A 265 4.86 -5.57 10.81
CA LEU A 265 3.53 -6.19 10.87
C LEU A 265 3.59 -7.68 10.51
N LEU A 266 4.19 -8.02 9.37
CA LEU A 266 4.31 -9.40 8.91
C LEU A 266 5.17 -10.22 9.87
N GLY A 267 6.28 -9.65 10.33
CA GLY A 267 7.17 -10.28 11.30
C GLY A 267 6.44 -10.68 12.57
N LYS A 268 5.49 -9.85 13.06
CA LYS A 268 4.67 -10.18 14.23
C LYS A 268 3.49 -11.11 13.92
N LEU A 269 2.78 -10.92 12.81
CA LEU A 269 1.63 -11.76 12.43
C LEU A 269 2.01 -13.20 12.05
N MET A 270 3.19 -13.39 11.47
CA MET A 270 3.67 -14.69 10.98
C MET A 270 4.55 -15.43 11.99
N THR A 271 4.59 -14.95 13.23
CA THR A 271 5.31 -15.64 14.32
C THR A 271 4.64 -16.96 14.71
N TRP A 272 5.47 -17.92 15.12
CA TRP A 272 5.01 -19.25 15.51
C TRP A 272 5.10 -19.43 17.04
N PRO A 273 4.23 -20.26 17.64
CA PRO A 273 4.44 -20.72 19.00
C PRO A 273 5.75 -21.49 19.10
N THR A 274 6.70 -20.93 19.85
CA THR A 274 7.98 -21.57 20.19
C THR A 274 7.96 -22.19 21.57
N SER A 275 6.90 -21.93 22.35
CA SER A 275 6.71 -22.42 23.71
C SER A 275 5.30 -22.98 23.88
N LEU A 276 5.18 -23.96 24.77
CA LEU A 276 3.90 -24.51 25.23
C LEU A 276 3.26 -23.68 26.35
N SER A 277 3.95 -22.64 26.85
CA SER A 277 3.40 -21.73 27.86
C SER A 277 2.26 -20.88 27.29
N VAL A 278 1.19 -20.80 28.07
CA VAL A 278 0.01 -19.97 27.75
C VAL A 278 0.40 -18.49 27.73
N GLU A 279 1.27 -18.06 28.65
CA GLU A 279 1.78 -16.70 28.76
C GLU A 279 2.60 -16.29 27.54
N ALA A 280 3.45 -17.19 27.03
CA ALA A 280 4.22 -16.94 25.81
C ALA A 280 3.32 -16.82 24.56
N GLU A 281 2.30 -17.68 24.43
CA GLU A 281 1.27 -17.57 23.38
C GLU A 281 0.51 -16.25 23.47
N TRP A 282 0.15 -15.86 24.69
CA TRP A 282 -0.54 -14.64 25.02
C TRP A 282 0.25 -13.39 24.66
N GLN A 283 1.55 -13.37 24.97
CA GLN A 283 2.45 -12.29 24.61
C GLN A 283 2.58 -12.18 23.09
N ARG A 284 2.83 -13.30 22.40
CA ARG A 284 2.93 -13.32 20.92
C ARG A 284 1.67 -12.74 20.25
N ARG A 285 0.48 -13.12 20.73
CA ARG A 285 -0.80 -12.58 20.23
C ARG A 285 -0.97 -11.09 20.53
N ASN A 286 -0.52 -10.62 21.69
CA ASN A 286 -0.58 -9.20 22.03
C ASN A 286 0.33 -8.38 21.13
N GLU A 287 1.58 -8.83 20.92
CA GLU A 287 2.52 -8.19 20.02
C GLU A 287 1.98 -8.11 18.58
N ALA A 288 1.36 -9.18 18.10
CA ALA A 288 0.69 -9.18 16.80
C ALA A 288 -0.48 -8.18 16.74
N THR A 289 -1.26 -8.08 17.82
CA THR A 289 -2.38 -7.12 17.91
C THR A 289 -1.88 -5.67 17.91
N GLU A 290 -0.84 -5.36 18.68
CA GLU A 290 -0.23 -4.03 18.70
C GLU A 290 0.42 -3.70 17.34
N ALA A 291 1.07 -4.65 16.68
CA ALA A 291 1.60 -4.43 15.33
C ALA A 291 0.49 -4.08 14.32
N VAL A 292 -0.67 -4.75 14.38
CA VAL A 292 -1.85 -4.39 13.57
C VAL A 292 -2.33 -2.98 13.89
N ARG A 293 -2.46 -2.64 15.18
CA ARG A 293 -2.89 -1.31 15.63
C ARG A 293 -1.96 -0.22 15.10
N LEU A 294 -0.65 -0.38 15.25
CA LEU A 294 0.36 0.57 14.76
C LEU A 294 0.30 0.72 13.24
N TYR A 295 -0.02 -0.36 12.54
CA TYR A 295 -0.13 -0.34 11.09
C TYR A 295 -1.40 0.34 10.57
N CYS A 296 -2.50 0.35 11.34
CA CYS A 296 -3.78 0.90 10.89
C CYS A 296 -3.73 2.37 10.43
N ASP A 297 -2.81 3.17 10.99
CA ASP A 297 -2.64 4.58 10.65
C ASP A 297 -1.66 4.82 9.48
N VAL A 298 -1.03 3.75 8.96
CA VAL A 298 -0.05 3.84 7.87
C VAL A 298 -0.77 3.95 6.52
N LEU A 299 -0.54 5.06 5.83
CA LEU A 299 -0.97 5.23 4.45
C LEU A 299 0.06 4.62 3.50
N GLU A 300 -0.25 3.45 2.94
CA GLU A 300 0.64 2.72 2.02
C GLU A 300 1.01 3.49 0.74
N GLY A 301 0.21 4.52 0.38
CA GLY A 301 0.39 5.27 -0.88
C GLY A 301 0.10 4.43 -2.13
N GLY A 302 0.35 5.00 -3.31
CA GLY A 302 0.45 4.23 -4.56
C GLY A 302 1.81 3.51 -4.66
N PRO A 303 2.05 2.70 -5.71
CA PRO A 303 3.27 1.90 -5.86
C PRO A 303 4.53 2.72 -5.55
N ARG A 304 5.43 2.16 -4.74
CA ARG A 304 6.72 2.77 -4.40
C ARG A 304 7.54 2.92 -5.68
N ARG A 305 7.38 4.04 -6.37
CA ARG A 305 8.21 4.43 -7.51
C ARG A 305 9.60 4.70 -6.98
N GLY A 306 10.56 3.93 -7.48
CA GLY A 306 11.95 3.96 -7.08
C GLY A 306 12.49 5.38 -6.96
N ARG A 307 12.79 5.76 -5.73
CA ARG A 307 13.85 6.73 -5.47
C ARG A 307 14.70 6.13 -4.36
N ARG A 308 15.84 5.54 -4.76
CA ARG A 308 16.88 5.16 -3.80
C ARG A 308 17.19 6.39 -2.93
N PRO A 309 17.20 6.27 -1.59
CA PRO A 309 18.01 7.16 -0.78
C PRO A 309 19.45 7.04 -1.28
N LYS A 310 20.10 8.15 -1.61
CA LYS A 310 21.54 8.14 -1.87
C LYS A 310 22.21 7.61 -0.59
N ARG A 311 22.89 6.48 -0.68
CA ARG A 311 23.74 5.97 0.39
C ARG A 311 24.80 7.04 0.67
N THR A 312 24.73 7.68 1.83
CA THR A 312 25.85 8.46 2.37
C THR A 312 26.95 7.45 2.67
N VAL A 313 27.90 7.33 1.75
CA VAL A 313 29.18 6.68 2.03
C VAL A 313 29.91 7.60 3.01
N PRO A 314 30.46 7.10 4.13
CA PRO A 314 31.34 7.89 4.97
C PRO A 314 32.59 8.23 4.16
N VAL A 315 32.77 9.50 3.81
CA VAL A 315 34.00 9.99 3.22
C VAL A 315 35.05 9.95 4.34
N LYS A 316 36.06 9.07 4.19
CA LYS A 316 37.30 9.19 4.97
C LYS A 316 37.94 10.54 4.61
N GLU A 317 38.19 11.36 5.62
CA GLU A 317 38.90 12.63 5.49
C GLU A 317 40.27 12.43 4.84
N PRO A 318 40.65 13.24 3.83
CA PRO A 318 42.03 13.32 3.40
C PRO A 318 42.81 14.23 4.34
N GLN A 319 43.91 13.69 4.88
CA GLN A 319 44.89 14.40 5.68
C GLN A 319 45.56 15.54 4.91
N LYS A 320 45.85 16.62 5.64
CA LYS A 320 46.57 17.82 5.21
C LYS A 320 48.03 17.52 4.84
N HIS A 321 48.48 18.03 3.71
CA HIS A 321 49.88 18.45 3.53
C HIS A 321 49.95 19.77 2.73
N SER A 322 50.93 20.59 3.09
CA SER A 322 50.98 22.05 2.92
C SER A 322 51.93 22.49 1.79
N LEU A 323 51.49 23.51 1.00
CA LEU A 323 52.18 24.74 0.46
C LEU A 323 53.60 24.67 -0.17
N PRO A 324 54.00 25.54 -1.16
CA PRO A 324 54.00 27.04 -1.14
C PRO A 324 53.51 27.73 -2.45
N ARG A 325 52.83 28.90 -2.50
CA ARG A 325 53.07 30.35 -2.19
C ARG A 325 54.00 31.12 -3.16
N GLU A 326 53.42 32.01 -3.97
CA GLU A 326 53.92 33.31 -4.49
C GLU A 326 52.66 34.17 -4.80
N GLU A 327 52.31 35.26 -4.07
CA GLU A 327 52.81 36.66 -4.11
C GLU A 327 52.33 37.45 -5.36
N VAL A 328 51.77 38.67 -5.38
CA VAL A 328 51.38 39.80 -4.48
C VAL A 328 50.30 40.62 -5.27
N ILE A 329 49.29 41.36 -4.76
CA ILE A 329 49.20 42.82 -4.41
C ILE A 329 47.70 43.21 -4.40
N ALA A 330 47.24 43.97 -3.40
CA ALA A 330 46.00 44.78 -3.39
C ALA A 330 46.37 46.27 -3.61
N PRO A 331 45.52 47.23 -4.06
CA PRO A 331 44.19 47.57 -3.50
C PRO A 331 43.15 48.02 -4.58
N THR A 332 41.85 48.27 -4.32
CA THR A 332 41.28 49.51 -3.74
C THR A 332 39.75 49.43 -3.77
N GLU A 333 39.10 50.05 -2.78
CA GLU A 333 37.66 50.07 -2.52
C GLU A 333 36.79 50.70 -3.62
N SER A 334 35.54 50.22 -3.73
CA SER A 334 34.42 50.86 -4.44
C SER A 334 33.08 50.50 -3.75
N PRO A 335 32.04 51.35 -3.83
CA PRO A 335 30.96 51.48 -2.85
C PRO A 335 29.82 50.43 -2.95
N PRO A 336 28.93 50.33 -1.94
CA PRO A 336 27.99 49.22 -1.80
C PRO A 336 26.84 49.31 -2.82
N LEU A 337 26.76 48.30 -3.69
CA LEU A 337 25.57 48.05 -4.50
C LEU A 337 24.57 47.21 -3.68
N THR A 338 23.35 47.73 -3.60
CA THR A 338 22.13 47.10 -3.06
C THR A 338 22.01 45.61 -3.44
N PRO A 339 21.56 44.73 -2.54
CA PRO A 339 21.33 43.32 -2.89
C PRO A 339 20.17 43.20 -3.88
N SER A 340 20.48 42.75 -5.10
CA SER A 340 19.46 42.33 -6.06
C SER A 340 18.61 41.19 -5.46
N PRO A 341 17.27 41.23 -5.56
CA PRO A 341 16.43 40.20 -4.99
C PRO A 341 16.72 38.83 -5.62
N SER A 342 16.73 37.81 -4.77
CA SER A 342 16.93 36.43 -5.21
C SER A 342 15.82 36.02 -6.19
N ARG A 343 16.12 35.08 -7.09
CA ARG A 343 15.14 34.52 -8.05
C ARG A 343 13.86 33.99 -7.36
N HIS A 344 13.97 33.61 -6.09
CA HIS A 344 12.86 33.16 -5.26
C HIS A 344 11.93 34.30 -4.81
N GLU A 345 12.50 35.44 -4.42
CA GLU A 345 11.72 36.64 -4.04
C GLU A 345 10.98 37.22 -5.24
N ILE A 346 11.61 37.23 -6.42
CA ILE A 346 10.98 37.64 -7.68
C ILE A 346 9.75 36.77 -7.96
N ALA A 347 9.87 35.43 -7.85
CA ALA A 347 8.75 34.52 -8.10
C ALA A 347 7.61 34.65 -7.07
N LEU A 348 7.93 34.96 -5.80
CA LEU A 348 6.93 35.25 -4.76
C LEU A 348 6.19 36.55 -5.06
N GLN A 349 6.90 37.56 -5.56
CA GLN A 349 6.31 38.85 -5.94
C GLN A 349 5.39 38.70 -7.15
N GLU A 350 5.83 37.99 -8.20
CA GLU A 350 5.03 37.70 -9.40
C GLU A 350 3.74 36.93 -9.07
N ALA A 351 3.84 35.89 -8.22
CA ALA A 351 2.66 35.14 -7.80
C ALA A 351 1.70 35.99 -6.95
N GLY A 352 2.23 36.87 -6.10
CA GLY A 352 1.44 37.82 -5.32
C GLY A 352 0.74 38.86 -6.19
N GLU A 353 1.41 39.37 -7.22
CA GLU A 353 0.83 40.28 -8.20
C GLU A 353 -0.28 39.63 -9.02
N ASP A 354 -0.08 38.40 -9.52
CA ASP A 354 -1.10 37.65 -10.24
C ASP A 354 -2.39 37.44 -9.41
N ILE A 355 -2.26 37.18 -8.10
CA ILE A 355 -3.42 37.09 -7.19
C ILE A 355 -4.12 38.46 -7.02
N ARG A 356 -3.35 39.55 -6.99
CA ARG A 356 -3.87 40.91 -6.75
C ARG A 356 -4.48 41.58 -7.98
N THR A 357 -3.94 41.37 -9.16
CA THR A 357 -4.30 42.19 -10.33
C THR A 357 -4.99 41.40 -11.44
N ALA A 358 -4.72 40.10 -11.59
CA ALA A 358 -5.24 39.33 -12.71
C ALA A 358 -6.77 39.15 -12.61
N ALA A 359 -7.46 39.37 -13.74
CA ALA A 359 -8.89 39.06 -13.86
C ALA A 359 -9.17 37.54 -13.79
N LYS A 360 -8.18 36.72 -14.16
CA LYS A 360 -8.21 35.25 -14.06
C LYS A 360 -6.90 34.75 -13.45
N PRO A 361 -6.77 34.76 -12.11
CA PRO A 361 -5.54 34.37 -11.43
C PRO A 361 -5.07 32.97 -11.80
N ARG A 362 -3.76 32.76 -11.82
CA ARG A 362 -3.10 31.48 -12.09
C ARG A 362 -2.37 30.93 -10.87
N ALA A 363 -2.13 31.75 -9.85
CA ALA A 363 -1.64 31.34 -8.54
C ALA A 363 -2.80 31.14 -7.55
N CYS A 364 -2.64 30.19 -6.62
CA CYS A 364 -3.65 29.91 -5.60
C CYS A 364 -3.42 30.77 -4.36
N PHE A 365 -4.34 31.69 -4.06
CA PHE A 365 -4.26 32.57 -2.88
C PHE A 365 -4.13 31.79 -1.57
N GLN A 366 -4.80 30.64 -1.45
CA GLN A 366 -4.80 29.82 -0.23
C GLN A 366 -3.47 29.09 -0.02
N CYS A 367 -2.83 28.64 -1.11
CA CYS A 367 -1.48 28.09 -1.06
C CYS A 367 -0.45 29.19 -0.80
N TYR A 368 -0.60 30.35 -1.45
CA TYR A 368 0.31 31.49 -1.30
C TYR A 368 0.35 32.01 0.14
N GLY A 369 -0.83 32.21 0.73
CA GLY A 369 -1.00 32.73 2.09
C GLY A 369 -0.70 31.73 3.20
N ASN A 370 -0.34 30.47 2.90
CA ASN A 370 0.00 29.48 3.93
C ASN A 370 1.49 29.57 4.33
N PRO A 371 1.85 30.13 5.50
CA PRO A 371 3.23 30.26 5.94
C PRO A 371 3.90 28.91 6.26
N ALA A 372 3.11 27.86 6.55
CA ALA A 372 3.61 26.50 6.80
C ALA A 372 3.67 25.63 5.53
N GLY A 373 3.31 26.17 4.36
CA GLY A 373 3.36 25.45 3.10
C GLY A 373 4.77 25.38 2.50
N CYS A 374 5.12 24.27 1.83
CA CYS A 374 6.39 24.20 1.10
C CYS A 374 6.43 25.19 -0.07
N ASP A 375 7.58 25.83 -0.30
CA ASP A 375 7.74 26.92 -1.29
C ASP A 375 7.28 26.54 -2.69
N ASN A 376 7.50 25.28 -3.09
CA ASN A 376 7.05 24.74 -4.38
C ASN A 376 5.52 24.78 -4.59
N ARG A 377 4.71 24.80 -3.53
CA ARG A 377 3.25 24.97 -3.61
C ARG A 377 2.83 26.44 -3.52
N ARG A 378 3.51 27.23 -2.69
CA ARG A 378 3.26 28.67 -2.55
C ARG A 378 3.53 29.43 -3.86
N LEU A 379 4.55 28.98 -4.59
CA LEU A 379 4.99 29.52 -5.87
C LEU A 379 4.32 28.87 -7.10
N LYS A 380 3.36 27.95 -6.90
CA LYS A 380 2.78 27.21 -8.02
C LYS A 380 1.84 28.10 -8.85
N GLN A 381 2.29 28.46 -10.05
CA GLN A 381 1.41 29.01 -11.09
C GLN A 381 0.90 27.89 -12.01
N TYR A 382 -0.42 27.83 -12.18
CA TYR A 382 -1.07 26.88 -13.10
C TYR A 382 -0.93 27.37 -14.55
N SER A 383 -0.80 26.45 -15.51
CA SER A 383 -0.73 26.81 -16.94
C SER A 383 -2.02 27.47 -17.45
N ARG A 384 -3.16 27.19 -16.83
CA ARG A 384 -4.48 27.77 -17.15
C ARG A 384 -5.28 28.04 -15.87
N HIS A 385 -6.11 29.08 -15.87
CA HIS A 385 -7.07 29.40 -14.79
C HIS A 385 -7.99 28.21 -14.43
N THR A 386 -8.39 27.39 -15.41
CA THR A 386 -9.19 26.17 -15.17
C THR A 386 -8.44 25.12 -14.34
N GLY A 387 -7.10 25.09 -14.44
CA GLY A 387 -6.25 24.25 -13.59
C GLY A 387 -6.27 24.73 -12.13
N LEU A 388 -6.22 26.05 -11.93
CA LEU A 388 -6.35 26.66 -10.60
C LEU A 388 -7.73 26.36 -9.99
N LEU A 389 -8.83 26.55 -10.74
CA LEU A 389 -10.19 26.24 -10.26
C LEU A 389 -10.33 24.77 -9.84
N ARG A 390 -9.75 23.84 -10.61
CA ARG A 390 -9.76 22.42 -10.28
C ARG A 390 -8.98 22.13 -9.00
N HIS A 391 -7.81 22.75 -8.85
CA HIS A 391 -7.02 22.62 -7.63
C HIS A 391 -7.77 23.18 -6.42
N PHE A 392 -8.29 24.40 -6.52
CA PHE A 392 -9.01 25.05 -5.42
C PHE A 392 -10.23 24.23 -4.99
N ARG A 393 -11.04 23.74 -5.95
CA ARG A 393 -12.18 22.85 -5.69
C ARG A 393 -11.75 21.55 -4.99
N ALA A 394 -10.59 21.00 -5.35
CA ALA A 394 -10.12 19.72 -4.84
C ALA A 394 -9.46 19.83 -3.46
N VAL A 395 -8.82 20.96 -3.15
CA VAL A 395 -7.94 21.10 -1.98
C VAL A 395 -8.49 22.08 -0.94
N HIS A 396 -9.10 23.19 -1.35
CA HIS A 396 -9.37 24.35 -0.48
C HIS A 396 -10.85 24.74 -0.38
N LEU A 397 -11.76 24.01 -1.04
CA LEU A 397 -13.19 24.33 -1.03
C LEU A 397 -13.82 24.21 0.37
N ASP A 398 -13.22 23.41 1.27
CA ASP A 398 -13.75 23.15 2.61
C ASP A 398 -12.98 23.89 3.72
N ASP A 399 -11.99 24.74 3.39
CA ASP A 399 -11.06 25.33 4.37
C ASP A 399 -11.77 26.30 5.35
N ARG A 400 -12.85 26.97 4.91
CA ARG A 400 -13.65 27.95 5.69
C ARG A 400 -12.85 29.08 6.35
N HIS A 401 -11.58 29.22 6.02
CA HIS A 401 -10.68 30.27 6.46
C HIS A 401 -9.77 30.64 5.28
N CYS A 402 -9.67 31.94 5.01
CA CYS A 402 -8.81 32.46 3.95
C CYS A 402 -7.42 32.75 4.48
N ASN A 403 -6.42 31.97 4.06
CA ASN A 403 -5.02 32.19 4.46
C ASN A 403 -4.43 33.48 3.87
N TYR A 404 -5.05 34.05 2.82
CA TYR A 404 -4.56 35.27 2.17
C TYR A 404 -5.09 36.55 2.83
N CYS A 405 -6.40 36.57 3.13
CA CYS A 405 -7.05 37.70 3.82
C CYS A 405 -6.98 37.56 5.35
N ASN A 406 -6.63 36.37 5.86
CA ASN A 406 -6.68 36.01 7.27
C ASN A 406 -8.09 36.16 7.89
N GLU A 407 -9.12 35.79 7.13
CA GLU A 407 -10.54 35.91 7.52
C GLU A 407 -11.19 34.52 7.63
N SER A 408 -11.99 34.29 8.68
CA SER A 408 -12.81 33.09 8.84
C SER A 408 -14.26 33.37 8.44
N VAL A 409 -14.95 32.36 7.89
CA VAL A 409 -16.35 32.47 7.44
C VAL A 409 -17.21 31.34 8.00
N ASP A 410 -18.44 31.69 8.37
CA ASP A 410 -19.32 30.81 9.16
C ASP A 410 -19.86 29.59 8.40
N ASN A 411 -20.06 29.70 7.08
CA ASN A 411 -20.66 28.62 6.27
C ASN A 411 -20.13 28.55 4.82
N ASP A 412 -20.44 27.44 4.13
CA ASP A 412 -19.98 27.16 2.74
C ASP A 412 -20.45 28.23 1.73
N MET A 413 -21.65 28.81 1.93
CA MET A 413 -22.11 29.87 1.04
C MET A 413 -21.29 31.15 1.20
N CYS A 414 -20.98 31.55 2.43
CA CYS A 414 -20.11 32.68 2.74
C CYS A 414 -18.69 32.43 2.22
N TRP A 415 -18.16 31.21 2.35
CA TRP A 415 -16.86 30.85 1.79
C TRP A 415 -16.82 31.00 0.28
N ARG A 416 -17.76 30.39 -0.45
CA ARG A 416 -17.80 30.51 -1.92
C ARG A 416 -18.01 31.93 -2.41
N ARG A 417 -18.75 32.75 -1.65
CA ARG A 417 -18.93 34.17 -1.97
C ARG A 417 -17.64 34.94 -1.75
N HIS A 418 -16.94 34.69 -0.64
CA HIS A 418 -15.61 35.27 -0.37
C HIS A 418 -14.60 34.92 -1.48
N THR A 419 -14.56 33.67 -1.98
CA THR A 419 -13.62 33.31 -3.06
C THR A 419 -13.89 34.04 -4.37
N VAL A 420 -15.16 34.34 -4.66
CA VAL A 420 -15.56 35.10 -5.85
C VAL A 420 -15.24 36.58 -5.65
N ASP A 421 -15.71 37.16 -4.55
CA ASP A 421 -15.72 38.60 -4.32
C ASP A 421 -14.30 39.14 -4.03
N LYS A 422 -13.49 38.40 -3.27
CA LYS A 422 -12.14 38.83 -2.86
C LYS A 422 -11.02 38.28 -3.76
N HIS A 423 -11.24 37.11 -4.36
CA HIS A 423 -10.18 36.40 -5.09
C HIS A 423 -10.52 36.07 -6.55
N ARG A 424 -11.68 36.54 -7.06
CA ARG A 424 -12.10 36.33 -8.46
C ARG A 424 -12.15 34.85 -8.87
N LEU A 425 -12.30 33.95 -7.90
CA LEU A 425 -12.38 32.50 -8.10
C LEU A 425 -13.83 32.02 -8.05
N ASN A 426 -14.45 31.87 -9.22
CA ASN A 426 -15.78 31.30 -9.36
C ASN A 426 -15.73 29.78 -9.55
N VAL A 427 -16.01 29.05 -8.47
CA VAL A 427 -15.96 27.58 -8.43
C VAL A 427 -17.32 26.95 -8.80
N ARG A 428 -18.37 27.74 -9.09
CA ARG A 428 -19.74 27.22 -9.35
C ARG A 428 -19.93 26.58 -10.73
N TYR A 429 -19.08 26.85 -11.73
CA TYR A 429 -19.37 26.56 -13.15
C TYR A 429 -18.42 25.56 -13.83
N LEU A 430 -18.23 24.36 -13.26
CA LEU A 430 -17.55 23.27 -13.98
C LEU A 430 -18.41 22.02 -14.17
N ASP A 431 -19.69 22.05 -13.78
CA ASP A 431 -20.58 20.88 -13.81
C ASP A 431 -21.68 20.93 -14.89
N TYR A 432 -21.68 21.89 -15.84
CA TYR A 432 -22.58 21.86 -17.01
C TYR A 432 -21.89 22.40 -18.28
N PRO A 433 -22.12 21.81 -19.47
CA PRO A 433 -21.75 22.43 -20.74
C PRO A 433 -22.57 23.72 -20.92
N GLN A 434 -21.90 24.83 -21.13
CA GLN A 434 -22.51 26.05 -21.64
C GLN A 434 -22.75 25.83 -23.14
N ASP A 435 -23.95 25.36 -23.48
CA ASP A 435 -24.62 25.56 -24.76
C ASP A 435 -26.13 25.56 -24.46
N LEU A 436 -26.65 26.75 -24.15
CA LEU A 436 -28.00 27.24 -24.47
C LEU A 436 -27.84 28.71 -24.85
#